data_AF-A0A7S3ESC9-F1
#
_entry.id   AF-A0A7S3ESC9-F1
#
_cell.length_a   1.000
_cell.length_b   1.000
_cell.length_c   1.000
_cell.angle_alpha   90.00
_cell.angle_beta   90.00
_cell.angle_gamma   90.00
#
_symmetry.space_group_name_H-M   'P 1'
#
loop_
_entity.id
_entity.type
_entity.pdbx_description
1 polymer ?
#
loop_
_entity_poly.entity_id
_entity_poly.type
_entity_poly.pdbx_seq_one_letter_code
_entity_poly.pdbx_strand_id
1 'polypeptide(L)'
;PQLHVHLQRGAGVSIHLMRSLLTFLGSMASSEAVCRLLDLAIWDTPPVKPCHPAYLLVSLLRANETSLLATPPAALGAAIASLRVSSALDAQRLHDNATAACAASPHLLRQDLTRAASPSTSAPAASSSDPYVCALLEASEVAGTGLAGLGKSWTVDLRTQAEFDKAHFALALHLPPSELASPAARESARTELAAVCAESGCGLSFVTSGSPLTAAGCSGAAPELVALAISEFIRAGFSRVGILDGGFGSLGAAPLDCMVTDGVSATQAASSSGVASKLAEQASAKLGKAKGAMRNISFSRRRAKPAPL
;
A
#
# COMPACT_ATOMS: atom_id res chain seq x y z
N PRO A 1 -5.45 3.47 -6.11
CA PRO A 1 -6.34 2.41 -5.57
C PRO A 1 -7.64 2.27 -6.37
N GLN A 2 -8.40 3.34 -6.52
CA GLN A 2 -9.66 3.35 -7.28
C GLN A 2 -9.45 2.90 -8.72
N LEU A 3 -8.46 3.47 -9.42
CA LEU A 3 -8.12 3.05 -10.78
C LEU A 3 -7.76 1.56 -10.87
N HIS A 4 -7.00 1.02 -9.92
CA HIS A 4 -6.65 -0.40 -9.88
C HIS A 4 -7.89 -1.30 -9.79
N VAL A 5 -8.81 -1.00 -8.87
CA VAL A 5 -10.07 -1.74 -8.71
C VAL A 5 -10.94 -1.63 -9.96
N HIS A 6 -10.94 -0.47 -10.62
CA HIS A 6 -11.68 -0.25 -11.85
C HIS A 6 -11.10 -1.07 -13.02
N LEU A 7 -9.77 -1.07 -13.17
CA LEU A 7 -9.05 -1.85 -14.17
C LEU A 7 -9.28 -3.36 -14.02
N GLN A 8 -9.39 -3.88 -12.79
CA GLN A 8 -9.71 -5.29 -12.52
C GLN A 8 -11.09 -5.71 -13.07
N ARG A 9 -12.01 -4.77 -13.25
CA ARG A 9 -13.36 -5.05 -13.80
C ARG A 9 -13.39 -4.98 -15.33
N GLY A 10 -12.32 -4.49 -15.97
CA GLY A 10 -12.27 -4.26 -17.40
C GLY A 10 -11.91 -5.50 -18.20
N ALA A 11 -12.73 -5.84 -19.20
CA ALA A 11 -12.42 -6.91 -20.14
C ALA A 11 -11.24 -6.49 -21.05
N GLY A 12 -10.30 -7.41 -21.30
CA GLY A 12 -9.18 -7.20 -22.22
C GLY A 12 -8.08 -6.23 -21.75
N VAL A 13 -8.21 -5.65 -20.55
CA VAL A 13 -7.23 -4.69 -19.99
C VAL A 13 -5.82 -5.29 -19.95
N SER A 14 -5.67 -6.52 -19.44
CA SER A 14 -4.37 -7.20 -19.33
C SER A 14 -3.66 -7.33 -20.67
N ILE A 15 -4.37 -7.64 -21.75
CA ILE A 15 -3.83 -7.78 -23.11
C ILE A 15 -3.24 -6.45 -23.59
N HIS A 16 -3.97 -5.35 -23.41
CA HIS A 16 -3.51 -4.02 -23.81
C HIS A 16 -2.33 -3.54 -22.98
N LEU A 17 -2.33 -3.79 -21.66
CA LEU A 17 -1.20 -3.48 -20.79
C LEU A 17 0.05 -4.27 -21.18
N MET A 18 -0.08 -5.58 -21.43
CA MET A 18 1.03 -6.42 -21.90
C MET A 18 1.61 -5.94 -23.22
N ARG A 19 0.76 -5.63 -24.21
CA ARG A 19 1.22 -5.07 -25.50
C ARG A 19 2.00 -3.77 -25.31
N SER A 20 1.55 -2.91 -24.39
CA SER A 20 2.20 -1.63 -24.09
C SER A 20 3.57 -1.85 -23.44
N LEU A 21 3.69 -2.81 -22.53
CA LEU A 21 4.98 -3.18 -21.91
C LEU A 21 5.95 -3.76 -22.95
N LEU A 22 5.50 -4.72 -23.76
CA LEU A 22 6.33 -5.40 -24.75
C LEU A 22 6.83 -4.47 -25.86
N THR A 23 6.07 -3.43 -26.19
CA THR A 23 6.44 -2.45 -27.21
C THR A 23 7.12 -1.20 -26.64
N PHE A 24 7.44 -1.18 -25.34
CA PHE A 24 7.99 0.00 -24.66
C PHE A 24 7.16 1.27 -24.94
N LEU A 25 5.84 1.15 -24.77
CA LEU A 25 4.83 2.15 -25.12
C LEU A 25 4.74 2.53 -26.61
N GLY A 26 5.44 1.83 -27.51
CA GLY A 26 5.44 2.12 -28.95
C GLY A 26 4.04 2.08 -29.60
N SER A 27 3.09 1.32 -29.06
CA SER A 27 1.69 1.36 -29.53
C SER A 27 0.90 2.60 -29.08
N MET A 28 1.46 3.42 -28.21
CA MET A 28 0.82 4.59 -27.57
C MET A 28 1.61 5.88 -27.79
N ALA A 29 2.88 5.82 -28.15
CA ALA A 29 3.74 6.98 -28.33
C ALA A 29 3.94 7.33 -29.80
N SER A 30 4.05 8.62 -30.11
CA SER A 30 4.56 9.07 -31.42
C SER A 30 6.01 8.65 -31.60
N SER A 31 6.51 8.56 -32.83
CA SER A 31 7.91 8.20 -33.09
C SER A 31 8.90 9.12 -32.36
N GLU A 32 8.59 10.42 -32.28
CA GLU A 32 9.38 11.40 -31.54
C GLU A 32 9.40 11.10 -30.03
N ALA A 33 8.25 10.80 -29.45
CA ALA A 33 8.13 10.43 -28.05
C ALA A 33 8.87 9.10 -27.74
N VAL A 34 8.77 8.10 -28.62
CA VAL A 34 9.49 6.82 -28.47
C VAL A 34 11.00 7.06 -28.48
N CYS A 35 11.52 7.81 -29.46
CA CYS A 35 12.96 8.15 -29.50
C CYS A 35 13.39 8.86 -28.22
N ARG A 36 12.61 9.82 -27.73
CA ARG A 36 12.93 10.52 -26.48
C ARG A 36 12.94 9.58 -25.27
N LEU A 37 11.97 8.67 -25.16
CA LEU A 37 11.93 7.68 -24.07
C LEU A 37 13.12 6.72 -24.13
N LEU A 38 13.55 6.32 -25.33
CA LEU A 38 14.75 5.49 -25.51
C LEU A 38 16.03 6.25 -25.16
N ASP A 39 16.14 7.51 -25.58
CA ASP A 39 17.28 8.37 -25.20
C ASP A 39 17.39 8.50 -23.69
N LEU A 40 16.27 8.74 -23.01
CA LEU A 40 16.22 8.82 -21.54
C LEU A 40 16.52 7.46 -20.90
N ALA A 41 16.05 6.35 -21.48
CA ALA A 41 16.33 5.03 -20.96
C ALA A 41 17.83 4.66 -21.01
N ILE A 42 18.52 5.07 -22.07
CA ILE A 42 19.91 4.71 -22.33
C ILE A 42 20.88 5.68 -21.63
N TRP A 43 20.61 6.98 -21.68
CA TRP A 43 21.58 8.02 -21.35
C TRP A 43 21.36 8.70 -20.00
N ASP A 44 20.21 8.50 -19.35
CA ASP A 44 20.00 9.07 -18.02
C ASP A 44 20.90 8.37 -16.98
N THR A 45 21.40 9.13 -16.00
CA THR A 45 22.36 8.61 -15.00
C THR A 45 21.78 8.78 -13.59
N PRO A 46 21.59 7.68 -12.82
CA PRO A 46 21.92 6.29 -13.17
C PRO A 46 21.02 5.73 -14.30
N PRO A 47 21.53 4.78 -15.09
CA PRO A 47 20.78 4.17 -16.17
C PRO A 47 19.46 3.59 -15.66
N VAL A 48 18.46 3.70 -16.52
CA VAL A 48 17.11 3.30 -16.20
C VAL A 48 17.06 1.82 -15.83
N LYS A 49 16.48 1.53 -14.66
CA LYS A 49 16.40 0.18 -14.12
C LYS A 49 15.53 -0.72 -15.01
N PRO A 50 15.79 -2.04 -15.07
CA PRO A 50 14.97 -2.98 -15.85
C PRO A 50 13.46 -2.92 -15.55
N CYS A 51 13.07 -2.45 -14.36
CA CYS A 51 11.68 -2.26 -13.95
C CYS A 51 10.98 -1.01 -14.56
N HIS A 52 11.70 -0.10 -15.22
CA HIS A 52 11.15 1.19 -15.68
C HIS A 52 10.00 1.13 -16.68
N PRO A 53 9.94 0.19 -17.66
CA PRO A 53 8.79 0.07 -18.53
C PRO A 53 7.46 -0.06 -17.76
N ALA A 54 7.48 -0.77 -16.62
CA ALA A 54 6.31 -0.88 -15.75
C ALA A 54 5.94 0.46 -15.12
N TYR A 55 6.94 1.24 -14.66
CA TYR A 55 6.71 2.57 -14.09
C TYR A 55 6.25 3.60 -15.12
N LEU A 56 6.73 3.53 -16.36
CA LEU A 56 6.24 4.35 -17.47
C LEU A 56 4.76 4.07 -17.74
N LEU A 57 4.38 2.80 -17.82
CA LEU A 57 2.98 2.41 -18.02
C LEU A 57 2.08 2.86 -16.86
N VAL A 58 2.50 2.63 -15.61
CA VAL A 58 1.74 3.07 -14.43
C VAL A 58 1.60 4.60 -14.40
N SER A 59 2.65 5.33 -14.78
CA SER A 59 2.62 6.79 -14.85
C SER A 59 1.68 7.29 -15.94
N LEU A 60 1.60 6.60 -17.09
CA LEU A 60 0.69 6.94 -18.19
C LEU A 60 -0.76 6.69 -17.78
N LEU A 61 -1.05 5.56 -17.13
CA LEU A 61 -2.36 5.25 -16.58
C LEU A 61 -2.78 6.29 -15.54
N ARG A 62 -1.86 6.67 -14.66
CA ARG A 62 -2.12 7.68 -13.62
C ARG A 62 -2.36 9.07 -14.20
N ALA A 63 -1.61 9.48 -15.22
CA ALA A 63 -1.83 10.76 -15.90
C ALA A 63 -3.22 10.86 -16.55
N ASN A 64 -3.83 9.71 -16.87
CA ASN A 64 -5.17 9.62 -17.47
C ASN A 64 -6.22 9.06 -16.51
N GLU A 65 -5.95 9.07 -15.20
CA GLU A 65 -6.80 8.42 -14.18
C GLU A 65 -8.25 8.90 -14.24
N THR A 66 -8.49 10.20 -14.30
CA THR A 66 -9.86 10.77 -14.35
C THR A 66 -10.65 10.28 -15.55
N SER A 67 -10.02 10.24 -16.73
CA SER A 67 -10.67 9.77 -17.97
C SER A 67 -10.94 8.26 -17.91
N LEU A 68 -9.99 7.48 -17.38
CA LEU A 68 -10.14 6.03 -17.25
C LEU A 68 -11.24 5.67 -16.23
N LEU A 69 -11.32 6.39 -15.11
CA LEU A 69 -12.37 6.21 -14.11
C LEU A 69 -13.76 6.59 -14.63
N ALA A 70 -13.86 7.59 -15.52
CA ALA A 70 -15.10 7.95 -16.18
C ALA A 70 -15.52 6.94 -17.27
N THR A 71 -14.62 6.07 -17.71
CA THR A 71 -14.89 5.08 -18.77
C THR A 71 -15.56 3.83 -18.19
N PRO A 72 -16.67 3.33 -18.78
CA PRO A 72 -17.29 2.08 -18.34
C PRO A 72 -16.34 0.87 -18.44
N PRO A 73 -16.42 -0.13 -17.54
CA PRO A 73 -15.51 -1.29 -17.53
C PRO A 73 -15.42 -2.03 -18.87
N ALA A 74 -16.54 -2.18 -19.59
CA ALA A 74 -16.58 -2.86 -20.89
C ALA A 74 -15.77 -2.12 -21.98
N ALA A 75 -15.54 -0.82 -21.83
CA ALA A 75 -14.80 0.01 -22.79
C ALA A 75 -13.35 0.28 -22.35
N LEU A 76 -12.93 -0.18 -21.16
CA LEU A 76 -11.61 0.14 -20.60
C LEU A 76 -10.45 -0.35 -21.47
N GLY A 77 -10.55 -1.54 -22.07
CA GLY A 77 -9.50 -2.05 -22.96
C GLY A 77 -9.25 -1.11 -24.15
N ALA A 78 -10.33 -0.65 -24.79
CA ALA A 78 -10.25 0.30 -25.91
C ALA A 78 -9.73 1.67 -25.45
N ALA A 79 -10.16 2.17 -24.29
CA ALA A 79 -9.68 3.43 -23.74
C ALA A 79 -8.20 3.39 -23.36
N ILE A 80 -7.70 2.26 -22.86
CA ILE A 80 -6.27 2.06 -22.63
C ILE A 80 -5.54 2.08 -23.97
N ALA A 81 -6.04 1.35 -24.97
CA ALA A 81 -5.44 1.31 -26.31
C ALA A 81 -5.40 2.67 -27.01
N SER A 82 -6.28 3.61 -26.64
CA SER A 82 -6.32 4.96 -27.19
C SER A 82 -5.47 5.98 -26.41
N LEU A 83 -4.84 5.60 -25.30
CA LEU A 83 -3.90 6.48 -24.58
C LEU A 83 -2.74 6.88 -25.49
N ARG A 84 -2.30 8.13 -25.40
CA ARG A 84 -1.24 8.68 -26.25
C ARG A 84 -0.16 9.43 -25.48
N VAL A 85 1.07 9.30 -25.95
CA VAL A 85 2.21 10.17 -25.63
C VAL A 85 2.60 10.89 -26.91
N SER A 86 2.18 12.15 -27.03
CA SER A 86 2.13 12.83 -28.33
C SER A 86 3.46 13.49 -28.72
N SER A 87 4.26 13.92 -27.75
CA SER A 87 5.47 14.73 -27.97
C SER A 87 6.67 14.26 -27.15
N ALA A 88 7.88 14.72 -27.50
CA ALA A 88 9.08 14.52 -26.68
C ALA A 88 8.94 15.12 -25.27
N LEU A 89 8.20 16.23 -25.13
CA LEU A 89 7.95 16.85 -23.83
C LEU A 89 7.06 15.98 -22.95
N ASP A 90 6.01 15.36 -23.53
CA ASP A 90 5.15 14.42 -22.81
C ASP A 90 5.95 13.18 -22.38
N ALA A 91 6.81 12.68 -23.26
CA ALA A 91 7.74 11.59 -22.95
C ALA A 91 8.67 11.93 -21.78
N GLN A 92 9.25 13.14 -21.76
CA GLN A 92 10.09 13.59 -20.64
C GLN A 92 9.30 13.62 -19.33
N ARG A 93 8.14 14.26 -19.30
CA ARG A 93 7.30 14.34 -18.10
C ARG A 93 6.89 12.95 -17.60
N LEU A 94 6.58 12.05 -18.53
CA LEU A 94 6.24 10.68 -18.21
C LEU A 94 7.43 9.93 -17.58
N HIS A 95 8.63 10.12 -18.12
CA HIS A 95 9.86 9.57 -17.58
C HIS A 95 10.17 10.10 -16.18
N ASP A 96 10.07 11.42 -15.97
CA ASP A 96 10.32 12.04 -14.66
C ASP A 96 9.36 11.49 -13.59
N ASN A 97 8.07 11.36 -13.96
CA ASN A 97 7.05 10.76 -13.09
C ASN A 97 7.35 9.27 -12.80
N ALA A 98 7.79 8.51 -13.80
CA ALA A 98 8.14 7.11 -13.63
C ALA A 98 9.37 6.93 -12.73
N THR A 99 10.38 7.78 -12.88
CA THR A 99 11.58 7.79 -12.02
C THR A 99 11.22 8.14 -10.59
N ALA A 100 10.37 9.16 -10.37
CA ALA A 100 9.87 9.50 -9.04
C ALA A 100 9.05 8.36 -8.42
N ALA A 101 8.18 7.72 -9.20
CA ALA A 101 7.40 6.58 -8.75
C ALA A 101 8.29 5.37 -8.39
N CYS A 102 9.32 5.10 -9.19
CA CYS A 102 10.31 4.07 -8.90
C CYS A 102 11.05 4.40 -7.59
N ALA A 103 11.56 5.62 -7.44
CA ALA A 103 12.26 6.04 -6.22
C ALA A 103 11.40 5.91 -4.96
N ALA A 104 10.10 6.20 -5.05
CA ALA A 104 9.15 6.12 -3.95
C ALA A 104 8.55 4.73 -3.71
N SER A 105 8.89 3.73 -4.52
CA SER A 105 8.31 2.37 -4.41
C SER A 105 9.11 1.48 -3.46
N PRO A 106 8.45 0.51 -2.80
CA PRO A 106 9.12 -0.43 -1.92
C PRO A 106 10.30 -1.14 -2.59
N HIS A 107 11.33 -1.41 -1.81
CA HIS A 107 12.57 -2.03 -2.27
C HIS A 107 12.30 -3.41 -2.87
N LEU A 108 11.55 -4.27 -2.17
CA LEU A 108 11.19 -5.61 -2.64
C LEU A 108 10.41 -5.55 -3.95
N LEU A 109 9.44 -4.63 -4.08
CA LEU A 109 8.70 -4.45 -5.34
C LEU A 109 9.63 -4.09 -6.51
N ARG A 110 10.61 -3.20 -6.29
CA ARG A 110 11.60 -2.85 -7.32
C ARG A 110 12.50 -4.03 -7.67
N GLN A 111 12.94 -4.81 -6.68
CA GLN A 111 13.75 -6.00 -6.91
C GLN A 111 12.96 -7.04 -7.72
N ASP A 112 11.70 -7.29 -7.37
CA ASP A 112 10.84 -8.26 -8.06
C ASP A 112 10.59 -7.86 -9.51
N LEU A 113 10.27 -6.58 -9.76
CA LEU A 113 10.11 -6.08 -11.13
C LEU A 113 11.42 -6.14 -11.93
N THR A 114 12.56 -5.88 -11.28
CA THR A 114 13.88 -5.99 -11.93
C THR A 114 14.21 -7.45 -12.28
N ARG A 115 13.87 -8.37 -11.37
CA ARG A 115 14.04 -9.82 -11.58
C ARG A 115 13.13 -10.32 -12.69
N ALA A 116 11.87 -9.89 -12.72
CA ALA A 116 10.91 -10.23 -13.78
C ALA A 116 11.33 -9.70 -15.16
N ALA A 117 12.05 -8.57 -15.21
CA ALA A 117 12.59 -8.01 -16.44
C ALA A 117 13.94 -8.63 -16.87
N SER A 118 14.58 -9.45 -16.02
CA SER A 118 15.89 -10.05 -16.31
C SER A 118 15.75 -11.36 -17.09
N PRO A 119 16.53 -11.58 -18.17
CA PRO A 119 16.43 -12.76 -19.03
C PRO A 119 17.10 -14.03 -18.46
N SER A 120 17.03 -14.29 -17.13
CA SER A 120 17.73 -15.45 -16.54
C SER A 120 17.06 -16.78 -16.87
N THR A 121 17.83 -17.69 -17.46
CA THR A 121 17.48 -19.07 -17.89
C THR A 121 17.22 -20.08 -16.77
N SER A 122 17.30 -19.69 -15.51
CA SER A 122 16.81 -20.50 -14.40
C SER A 122 15.69 -19.73 -13.72
N ALA A 123 14.44 -20.01 -14.12
CA ALA A 123 13.30 -19.69 -13.28
C ALA A 123 13.58 -20.31 -11.90
N PRO A 124 13.74 -19.51 -10.82
CA PRO A 124 13.74 -20.11 -9.51
C PRO A 124 12.41 -20.85 -9.34
N ALA A 125 12.45 -22.03 -8.71
CA ALA A 125 11.25 -22.74 -8.28
C ALA A 125 10.32 -21.71 -7.67
N ALA A 126 9.09 -21.62 -8.19
CA ALA A 126 8.08 -20.65 -7.79
C ALA A 126 8.10 -20.48 -6.27
N SER A 127 8.80 -19.47 -5.77
CA SER A 127 8.59 -19.00 -4.41
C SER A 127 7.34 -18.15 -4.53
N SER A 128 6.21 -18.85 -4.39
CA SER A 128 4.88 -18.31 -4.16
C SER A 128 4.40 -17.25 -5.15
N SER A 129 4.37 -17.56 -6.45
CA SER A 129 3.85 -16.66 -7.49
C SER A 129 2.31 -16.59 -7.52
N ASP A 130 1.66 -16.41 -6.36
CA ASP A 130 0.40 -15.67 -6.35
C ASP A 130 0.76 -14.21 -6.06
N PRO A 131 0.51 -13.28 -6.99
CA PRO A 131 0.80 -11.88 -6.73
C PRO A 131 -0.07 -11.45 -5.55
N TYR A 132 0.59 -11.10 -4.44
CA TYR A 132 -0.08 -10.51 -3.30
C TYR A 132 -0.98 -9.36 -3.76
N VAL A 133 -2.08 -9.19 -3.02
CA VAL A 133 -3.01 -8.08 -3.15
C VAL A 133 -2.30 -6.70 -3.03
N CYS A 134 -1.14 -6.66 -2.35
CA CYS A 134 -0.32 -5.46 -2.14
C CYS A 134 1.18 -5.78 -2.22
N ALA A 135 2.04 -4.75 -2.18
CA ALA A 135 3.49 -4.93 -2.16
C ALA A 135 3.99 -5.53 -0.84
N LEU A 136 5.04 -6.35 -0.91
CA LEU A 136 5.85 -6.73 0.24
C LEU A 136 6.76 -5.57 0.67
N LEU A 137 6.94 -5.42 1.98
CA LEU A 137 7.75 -4.38 2.61
C LEU A 137 8.88 -5.00 3.42
N GLU A 138 10.04 -4.34 3.44
CA GLU A 138 11.12 -4.66 4.39
C GLU A 138 10.85 -4.02 5.76
N ALA A 139 11.51 -4.56 6.80
CA ALA A 139 11.48 -4.03 8.15
C ALA A 139 11.84 -2.53 8.21
N SER A 140 12.85 -2.11 7.45
CA SER A 140 13.32 -0.71 7.37
C SER A 140 12.27 0.25 6.80
N GLU A 141 11.41 -0.25 5.92
CA GLU A 141 10.35 0.52 5.25
C GLU A 141 9.13 0.71 6.16
N VAL A 142 8.82 -0.28 7.00
CA VAL A 142 7.77 -0.19 8.03
C VAL A 142 8.25 0.67 9.21
N ALA A 143 9.52 0.53 9.60
CA ALA A 143 10.09 1.28 10.72
C ALA A 143 10.30 2.78 10.44
N GLY A 144 10.22 3.20 9.16
CA GLY A 144 10.48 4.58 8.75
C GLY A 144 11.94 5.01 8.91
N THR A 145 12.87 4.05 8.99
CA THR A 145 14.31 4.30 9.16
C THR A 145 15.06 4.46 7.83
N GLY A 146 14.39 4.23 6.69
CA GLY A 146 14.98 4.33 5.35
C GLY A 146 14.23 5.27 4.41
N LEU A 147 14.99 6.24 3.85
CA LEU A 147 14.71 7.04 2.66
C LEU A 147 13.53 8.05 2.71
N ALA A 148 13.89 9.32 2.51
CA ALA A 148 12.99 10.45 2.32
C ALA A 148 11.95 10.15 1.21
N GLY A 149 10.68 9.94 1.60
CA GLY A 149 9.56 9.90 0.65
C GLY A 149 8.44 8.92 1.00
N LEU A 150 8.74 7.83 1.70
CA LEU A 150 7.75 6.95 2.31
C LEU A 150 7.57 7.40 3.76
N GLY A 151 6.60 8.29 3.98
CA GLY A 151 6.26 8.76 5.32
C GLY A 151 5.93 7.61 6.27
N LYS A 152 6.02 7.88 7.57
CA LYS A 152 5.59 7.00 8.68
C LYS A 152 4.35 6.22 8.27
N SER A 153 4.37 4.88 8.32
CA SER A 153 3.17 4.08 8.07
C SER A 153 2.40 3.86 9.37
N TRP A 154 1.08 3.74 9.25
CA TRP A 154 0.27 3.14 10.31
C TRP A 154 0.30 1.63 10.15
N THR A 155 0.58 0.93 11.24
CA THR A 155 0.62 -0.52 11.24
C THR A 155 -0.75 -1.09 11.59
N VAL A 156 -1.25 -2.04 10.81
CA VAL A 156 -2.34 -2.93 11.20
C VAL A 156 -1.72 -4.24 11.62
N ASP A 157 -1.72 -4.50 12.92
CA ASP A 157 -1.16 -5.72 13.49
C ASP A 157 -2.22 -6.82 13.50
N LEU A 158 -1.98 -7.90 12.77
CA LEU A 158 -2.92 -9.01 12.57
C LEU A 158 -2.63 -10.20 13.49
N ARG A 159 -1.65 -10.07 14.39
CA ARG A 159 -1.21 -11.15 15.26
C ARG A 159 -2.20 -11.41 16.40
N THR A 160 -2.02 -12.51 17.12
CA THR A 160 -2.84 -12.79 18.30
C THR A 160 -2.64 -11.72 19.39
N GLN A 161 -3.61 -11.60 20.29
CA GLN A 161 -3.51 -10.69 21.44
C GLN A 161 -2.23 -10.90 22.24
N ALA A 162 -1.89 -12.17 22.53
CA ALA A 162 -0.71 -12.52 23.30
C ALA A 162 0.62 -12.13 22.61
N GLU A 163 0.64 -12.03 21.28
CA GLU A 163 1.82 -11.59 20.52
C GLU A 163 1.92 -10.06 20.46
N PHE A 164 0.77 -9.39 20.30
CA PHE A 164 0.68 -7.93 20.29
C PHE A 164 1.07 -7.32 21.63
N ASP A 165 0.57 -7.88 22.73
CA ASP A 165 0.82 -7.39 24.08
C ASP A 165 2.32 -7.45 24.44
N LYS A 166 3.02 -8.51 24.01
CA LYS A 166 4.46 -8.66 24.25
C LYS A 166 5.29 -7.55 23.61
N ALA A 167 4.98 -7.22 22.37
CA ALA A 167 5.66 -6.18 21.61
C ALA A 167 4.87 -5.79 20.36
N HIS A 168 4.76 -4.50 20.06
CA HIS A 168 4.09 -3.98 18.85
C HIS A 168 4.66 -2.62 18.43
N PHE A 169 4.29 -2.15 17.23
CA PHE A 169 4.64 -0.79 16.79
C PHE A 169 3.82 0.26 17.54
N ALA A 170 4.43 1.38 17.92
CA ALA A 170 3.76 2.47 18.65
C ALA A 170 2.58 3.07 17.87
N LEU A 171 2.66 3.09 16.54
CA LEU A 171 1.57 3.49 15.64
C LEU A 171 0.89 2.26 15.06
N ALA A 172 0.20 1.50 15.92
CA ALA A 172 -0.52 0.31 15.52
C ALA A 172 -2.01 0.37 15.85
N LEU A 173 -2.83 -0.12 14.92
CA LEU A 173 -4.17 -0.62 15.19
C LEU A 173 -4.08 -2.14 15.23
N HIS A 174 -4.52 -2.74 16.33
CA HIS A 174 -4.54 -4.19 16.48
C HIS A 174 -5.87 -4.73 15.95
N LEU A 175 -5.80 -5.75 15.09
CA LEU A 175 -6.94 -6.45 14.51
C LEU A 175 -6.66 -7.96 14.54
N PRO A 176 -6.84 -8.62 15.70
CA PRO A 176 -6.47 -10.02 15.89
C PRO A 176 -7.31 -10.97 15.02
N PRO A 177 -6.90 -12.24 14.81
CA PRO A 177 -7.57 -13.19 13.92
C PRO A 177 -9.09 -13.34 14.16
N SER A 178 -9.52 -13.31 15.42
CA SER A 178 -10.94 -13.40 15.79
C SER A 178 -11.76 -12.20 15.31
N GLU A 179 -11.17 -11.00 15.32
CA GLU A 179 -11.80 -9.78 14.83
C GLU A 179 -11.63 -9.63 13.31
N LEU A 180 -10.48 -10.03 12.77
CA LEU A 180 -10.22 -10.05 11.34
C LEU A 180 -11.29 -10.86 10.58
N ALA A 181 -11.79 -11.95 11.17
CA ALA A 181 -12.88 -12.75 10.60
C ALA A 181 -14.22 -11.97 10.51
N SER A 182 -14.44 -10.98 11.36
CA SER A 182 -15.68 -10.20 11.43
C SER A 182 -15.69 -9.04 10.42
N PRO A 183 -16.63 -9.01 9.44
CA PRO A 183 -16.74 -7.89 8.51
C PRO A 183 -16.99 -6.54 9.20
N ALA A 184 -17.74 -6.55 10.31
CA ALA A 184 -18.03 -5.34 11.08
C ALA A 184 -16.78 -4.78 11.77
N ALA A 185 -15.91 -5.65 12.30
CA ALA A 185 -14.65 -5.20 12.91
C ALA A 185 -13.69 -4.66 11.85
N ARG A 186 -13.60 -5.30 10.67
CA ARG A 186 -12.82 -4.77 9.54
C ARG A 186 -13.31 -3.40 9.06
N GLU A 187 -14.63 -3.19 9.01
CA GLU A 187 -15.21 -1.88 8.64
C GLU A 187 -14.93 -0.81 9.71
N SER A 188 -15.03 -1.17 10.99
CA SER A 188 -14.67 -0.27 12.09
C SER A 188 -13.20 0.16 12.00
N ALA A 189 -12.28 -0.79 11.79
CA ALA A 189 -10.85 -0.51 11.63
C ALA A 189 -10.58 0.40 10.41
N ARG A 190 -11.25 0.16 9.27
CA ARG A 190 -11.17 1.05 8.10
C ARG A 190 -11.65 2.46 8.41
N THR A 191 -12.78 2.59 9.08
CA THR A 191 -13.34 3.91 9.43
C THR A 191 -12.41 4.70 10.35
N GLU A 192 -11.84 4.02 11.35
CA GLU A 192 -10.87 4.61 12.28
C GLU A 192 -9.61 5.09 11.56
N LEU A 193 -9.04 4.25 10.69
CA LEU A 193 -7.82 4.57 9.95
C LEU A 193 -8.04 5.56 8.81
N ALA A 194 -9.24 5.63 8.22
CA ALA A 194 -9.52 6.53 7.11
C ALA A 194 -9.34 8.00 7.52
N ALA A 195 -9.83 8.38 8.70
CA ALA A 195 -9.64 9.72 9.24
C ALA A 195 -8.16 10.04 9.49
N VAL A 196 -7.43 9.06 10.05
CA VAL A 196 -6.03 9.23 10.43
C VAL A 196 -5.10 9.31 9.20
N CYS A 197 -5.26 8.42 8.23
CA CYS A 197 -4.46 8.37 7.01
C CYS A 197 -4.76 9.56 6.08
N ALA A 198 -6.02 10.05 6.03
CA ALA A 198 -6.37 11.21 5.23
C ALA A 198 -5.68 12.50 5.71
N GLU A 199 -5.59 12.71 7.03
CA GLU A 199 -4.94 13.90 7.61
C GLU A 199 -3.41 13.85 7.55
N SER A 200 -2.82 12.66 7.68
CA SER A 200 -1.37 12.49 7.85
C SER A 200 -0.63 12.17 6.55
N GLY A 201 -1.33 11.72 5.51
CA GLY A 201 -0.71 11.22 4.27
C GLY A 201 0.13 9.94 4.47
N CYS A 202 0.01 9.31 5.64
CA CYS A 202 0.71 8.09 6.02
C CYS A 202 0.25 6.89 5.18
N GLY A 203 1.20 6.02 4.82
CA GLY A 203 0.89 4.71 4.22
C GLY A 203 0.31 3.75 5.26
N LEU A 204 -0.10 2.57 4.79
CA LEU A 204 -0.64 1.51 5.65
C LEU A 204 0.21 0.25 5.50
N SER A 205 0.71 -0.27 6.62
CA SER A 205 1.51 -1.49 6.66
C SER A 205 0.75 -2.56 7.44
N PHE A 206 0.63 -3.76 6.88
CA PHE A 206 0.09 -4.92 7.58
C PHE A 206 1.23 -5.75 8.15
N VAL A 207 1.03 -6.30 9.34
CA VAL A 207 2.03 -7.14 10.02
C VAL A 207 1.37 -8.43 10.51
N THR A 208 1.93 -9.56 10.11
CA THR A 208 1.61 -10.92 10.58
C THR A 208 2.73 -11.42 11.50
N SER A 209 2.63 -12.60 12.11
CA SER A 209 3.71 -13.13 12.97
C SER A 209 4.94 -13.57 12.17
N GLY A 210 4.72 -14.19 11.02
CA GLY A 210 5.74 -14.70 10.12
C GLY A 210 5.38 -14.37 8.67
N SER A 211 5.86 -15.20 7.72
CA SER A 211 5.52 -15.06 6.31
C SER A 211 4.00 -15.08 6.08
N PRO A 212 3.41 -14.04 5.45
CA PRO A 212 1.97 -13.94 5.27
C PRO A 212 1.38 -14.93 4.24
N LEU A 213 2.21 -15.81 3.67
CA LEU A 213 1.83 -16.89 2.75
C LEU A 213 1.45 -18.17 3.48
N THR A 214 1.84 -18.28 4.74
CA THR A 214 1.74 -19.51 5.49
C THR A 214 0.74 -19.33 6.62
N ALA A 215 -0.10 -20.34 6.85
CA ALA A 215 -1.03 -20.32 7.98
C ALA A 215 -0.31 -20.13 9.32
N ALA A 216 0.91 -20.68 9.45
CA ALA A 216 1.77 -20.48 10.61
C ALA A 216 2.20 -19.00 10.77
N GLY A 217 2.56 -18.34 9.66
CA GLY A 217 2.93 -16.93 9.69
C GLY A 217 1.75 -15.99 9.95
N CYS A 218 0.51 -16.39 9.63
CA CYS A 218 -0.70 -15.62 9.85
C CYS A 218 -1.35 -15.83 11.23
N SER A 219 -0.61 -16.35 12.23
CA SER A 219 -1.08 -16.45 13.63
C SER A 219 -2.39 -17.23 13.79
N GLY A 220 -2.62 -18.24 12.96
CA GLY A 220 -3.85 -19.04 12.96
C GLY A 220 -5.00 -18.47 12.13
N ALA A 221 -4.84 -17.30 11.49
CA ALA A 221 -5.72 -16.86 10.41
C ALA A 221 -5.36 -17.57 9.10
N ALA A 222 -6.36 -17.81 8.25
CA ALA A 222 -6.12 -18.26 6.88
C ALA A 222 -5.46 -17.13 6.05
N PRO A 223 -4.39 -17.40 5.27
CA PRO A 223 -3.76 -16.40 4.40
C PRO A 223 -4.75 -15.68 3.47
N GLU A 224 -5.78 -16.38 2.99
CA GLU A 224 -6.84 -15.84 2.15
C GLU A 224 -7.68 -14.78 2.86
N LEU A 225 -7.90 -14.95 4.18
CA LEU A 225 -8.61 -13.96 5.00
C LEU A 225 -7.77 -12.69 5.17
N VAL A 226 -6.45 -12.82 5.33
CA VAL A 226 -5.51 -11.69 5.38
C VAL A 226 -5.54 -10.94 4.05
N ALA A 227 -5.42 -11.66 2.92
CA ALA A 227 -5.48 -11.08 1.58
C ALA A 227 -6.83 -10.39 1.31
N LEU A 228 -7.94 -10.99 1.75
CA LEU A 228 -9.27 -10.38 1.66
C LEU A 228 -9.33 -9.07 2.45
N ALA A 229 -8.88 -9.07 3.70
CA ALA A 229 -8.89 -7.87 4.53
C ALA A 229 -8.09 -6.74 3.88
N ILE A 230 -6.86 -7.00 3.44
CA ILE A 230 -6.02 -6.02 2.73
C ILE A 230 -6.73 -5.49 1.48
N SER A 231 -7.38 -6.37 0.71
CA SER A 231 -8.14 -5.97 -0.49
C SER A 231 -9.26 -5.00 -0.14
N GLU A 232 -9.96 -5.20 0.98
CA GLU A 232 -11.02 -4.30 1.44
C GLU A 232 -10.46 -2.91 1.80
N PHE A 233 -9.28 -2.82 2.42
CA PHE A 233 -8.61 -1.53 2.66
C PHE A 233 -8.23 -0.84 1.34
N ILE A 234 -7.65 -1.55 0.37
CA ILE A 234 -7.33 -0.96 -0.93
C ILE A 234 -8.60 -0.45 -1.64
N ARG A 235 -9.70 -1.23 -1.60
CA ARG A 235 -11.00 -0.83 -2.18
C ARG A 235 -11.61 0.37 -1.47
N ALA A 236 -11.38 0.52 -0.16
CA ALA A 236 -11.78 1.69 0.60
C ALA A 236 -10.95 2.94 0.31
N GLY A 237 -9.93 2.85 -0.56
CA GLY A 237 -9.17 4.01 -1.05
C GLY A 237 -7.84 4.24 -0.34
N PHE A 238 -7.45 3.38 0.60
CA PHE A 238 -6.14 3.47 1.24
C PHE A 238 -5.03 3.36 0.19
N SER A 239 -4.02 4.24 0.31
CA SER A 239 -2.89 4.31 -0.61
C SER A 239 -1.60 3.85 0.09
N ARG A 240 -0.59 3.45 -0.70
CA ARG A 240 0.70 2.94 -0.17
C ARG A 240 0.49 1.80 0.85
N VAL A 241 -0.38 0.86 0.47
CA VAL A 241 -0.66 -0.34 1.25
C VAL A 241 0.42 -1.37 0.97
N GLY A 242 1.01 -1.95 2.02
CA GLY A 242 1.93 -3.07 1.92
C GLY A 242 1.88 -3.98 3.14
N ILE A 243 2.56 -5.12 3.06
CA ILE A 243 2.64 -6.11 4.14
C ILE A 243 4.10 -6.46 4.42
N LEU A 244 4.47 -6.55 5.70
CA LEU A 244 5.85 -6.85 6.11
C LEU A 244 6.24 -8.27 5.69
N ASP A 245 7.31 -8.38 4.91
CA ASP A 245 7.88 -9.67 4.54
C ASP A 245 8.49 -10.37 5.76
N GLY A 246 8.19 -11.66 5.91
CA GLY A 246 8.55 -12.45 7.09
C GLY A 246 7.85 -12.04 8.40
N GLY A 247 6.91 -11.09 8.37
CA GLY A 247 6.12 -10.68 9.53
C GLY A 247 6.94 -10.06 10.67
N PHE A 248 6.35 -9.94 11.86
CA PHE A 248 7.01 -9.36 13.03
C PHE A 248 8.29 -10.11 13.43
N GLY A 249 8.36 -11.42 13.15
CA GLY A 249 9.56 -12.22 13.37
C GLY A 249 10.78 -11.76 12.55
N SER A 250 10.59 -11.07 11.42
CA SER A 250 11.69 -10.56 10.58
C SER A 250 12.35 -9.30 11.14
N LEU A 251 11.73 -8.64 12.11
CA LEU A 251 12.30 -7.45 12.77
C LEU A 251 13.53 -7.77 13.63
N GLY A 252 13.78 -9.06 13.91
CA GLY A 252 14.93 -9.52 14.69
C GLY A 252 14.93 -9.02 16.14
N ALA A 253 16.08 -9.09 16.79
CA ALA A 253 16.27 -8.61 18.17
C ALA A 253 16.65 -7.11 18.25
N ALA A 254 16.69 -6.40 17.11
CA ALA A 254 17.06 -5.00 17.09
C ALA A 254 15.85 -4.17 17.56
N PRO A 255 15.91 -3.48 18.71
CA PRO A 255 14.83 -2.61 19.12
C PRO A 255 14.73 -1.47 18.12
N LEU A 256 13.64 -1.43 17.35
CA LEU A 256 13.33 -0.27 16.55
C LEU A 256 12.77 0.80 17.48
N ASP A 257 13.21 2.05 17.33
CA ASP A 257 12.75 3.19 18.13
C ASP A 257 11.22 3.38 18.10
N CYS A 258 10.54 2.79 17.10
CA CYS A 258 9.10 2.84 16.93
C CYS A 258 8.35 1.68 17.62
N MET A 259 9.01 0.83 18.40
CA MET A 259 8.38 -0.32 19.09
C MET A 259 8.06 -0.03 20.56
N VAL A 260 6.96 -0.62 21.02
CA VAL A 260 6.56 -0.72 22.42
C VAL A 260 6.76 -2.17 22.85
N THR A 261 7.45 -2.40 23.97
CA THR A 261 7.72 -3.72 24.54
C THR A 261 7.34 -3.76 26.01
N ASP A 262 7.01 -4.94 26.53
CA ASP A 262 6.80 -5.14 27.96
C ASP A 262 8.04 -4.66 28.77
N GLY A 263 7.85 -3.60 29.56
CA GLY A 263 8.88 -3.00 30.42
C GLY A 263 9.38 -1.63 30.00
N VAL A 264 9.09 -1.17 28.77
CA VAL A 264 9.40 0.19 28.31
C VAL A 264 8.08 0.91 28.04
N SER A 265 7.67 1.76 28.99
CA SER A 265 6.48 2.60 28.82
C SER A 265 6.63 3.42 27.53
N ALA A 266 5.55 3.55 26.76
CA ALA A 266 5.47 4.27 25.49
C ALA A 266 6.01 5.73 25.53
N THR A 267 6.29 6.24 26.72
CA THR A 267 6.94 7.53 26.98
C THR A 267 8.44 7.58 26.63
N GLN A 268 9.19 6.45 26.63
CA GLN A 268 10.63 6.48 26.32
C GLN A 268 10.94 6.46 24.81
N ALA A 269 10.20 5.70 23.99
CA ALA A 269 10.29 5.75 22.53
C ALA A 269 9.91 7.14 21.95
N ALA A 270 9.05 7.86 22.67
CA ALA A 270 8.65 9.23 22.34
C ALA A 270 9.81 10.24 22.53
N SER A 271 10.83 9.90 23.33
CA SER A 271 11.85 10.84 23.80
C SER A 271 13.01 11.07 22.81
N SER A 272 13.22 10.18 21.82
CA SER A 272 14.34 10.31 20.86
C SER A 272 13.99 11.13 19.61
N SER A 273 12.71 11.45 19.40
CA SER A 273 12.23 12.25 18.26
C SER A 273 11.05 13.11 18.71
N GLY A 274 11.32 14.35 19.12
CA GLY A 274 10.31 15.29 19.62
C GLY A 274 9.16 15.61 18.65
N VAL A 275 9.22 15.13 17.41
CA VAL A 275 8.14 15.19 16.41
C VAL A 275 7.27 13.92 16.45
N ALA A 276 7.83 12.73 16.73
CA ALA A 276 7.08 11.49 16.88
C ALA A 276 6.27 11.47 18.20
N SER A 277 6.84 11.98 19.31
CA SER A 277 6.11 12.17 20.57
C SER A 277 4.87 13.04 20.39
N LYS A 278 5.00 14.21 19.73
CA LYS A 278 3.87 15.11 19.52
C LYS A 278 2.81 14.52 18.58
N LEU A 279 3.21 13.77 17.55
CA LEU A 279 2.27 13.10 16.65
C LEU A 279 1.57 11.92 17.32
N ALA A 280 2.28 11.13 18.14
CA ALA A 280 1.70 10.03 18.90
C ALA A 280 0.76 10.56 19.99
N GLU A 281 1.14 11.59 20.75
CA GLU A 281 0.26 12.23 21.73
C GLU A 281 -0.95 12.88 21.08
N GLN A 282 -0.80 13.57 19.94
CA GLN A 282 -1.93 14.14 19.22
C GLN A 282 -2.82 13.06 18.60
N ALA A 283 -2.25 11.97 18.06
CA ALA A 283 -3.01 10.85 17.52
C ALA A 283 -3.75 10.09 18.62
N SER A 284 -3.11 9.77 19.74
CA SER A 284 -3.74 9.14 20.91
C SER A 284 -4.80 10.04 21.55
N ALA A 285 -4.58 11.35 21.64
CA ALA A 285 -5.58 12.30 22.13
C ALA A 285 -6.76 12.44 21.17
N LYS A 286 -6.54 12.40 19.84
CA LYS A 286 -7.60 12.41 18.82
C LYS A 286 -8.37 11.09 18.81
N LEU A 287 -7.69 9.95 18.95
CA LEU A 287 -8.29 8.62 19.11
C LEU A 287 -9.16 8.55 20.37
N GLY A 288 -8.68 9.11 21.48
CA GLY A 288 -9.47 9.26 22.71
C GLY A 288 -10.73 10.13 22.50
N LYS A 289 -10.61 11.22 21.74
CA LYS A 289 -11.75 12.09 21.39
C LYS A 289 -12.74 11.42 20.43
N ALA A 290 -12.26 10.65 19.44
CA ALA A 290 -13.09 9.90 18.50
C ALA A 290 -13.85 8.76 19.21
N LYS A 291 -13.18 8.01 20.10
CA LYS A 291 -13.80 7.01 20.97
C LYS A 291 -14.83 7.64 21.93
N GLY A 292 -14.57 8.85 22.43
CA GLY A 292 -15.52 9.63 23.23
C GLY A 292 -16.74 10.10 22.44
N ALA A 293 -16.56 10.56 21.20
CA ALA A 293 -17.64 10.98 20.31
C ALA A 293 -18.55 9.81 19.93
N MET A 294 -18.01 8.61 19.67
CA MET A 294 -18.81 7.42 19.40
C MET A 294 -19.59 6.91 20.62
N ARG A 295 -19.03 7.00 21.84
CA ARG A 295 -19.77 6.68 23.08
C ARG A 295 -20.93 7.64 23.37
N ASN A 296 -20.85 8.91 22.95
CA ASN A 296 -21.94 9.87 23.14
C ASN A 296 -23.12 9.67 22.17
N ILE A 297 -22.89 9.02 21.03
CA ILE A 297 -23.95 8.65 20.08
C ILE A 297 -24.76 7.45 20.60
N SER A 298 -24.15 6.54 21.38
CA SER A 298 -24.87 5.39 21.94
C SER A 298 -25.68 5.68 23.21
N PHE A 299 -25.45 6.81 23.90
CA PHE A 299 -26.18 7.19 25.12
C PHE A 299 -27.27 8.25 24.93
N SER A 300 -27.43 8.84 23.74
CA SER A 300 -28.44 9.87 23.47
C SER A 300 -29.82 9.34 23.01
N ARG A 301 -30.02 8.01 22.94
CA ARG A 301 -31.37 7.39 22.88
C ARG A 301 -32.03 7.36 24.27
N ARG A 302 -32.29 8.53 24.88
CA ARG A 302 -33.23 8.65 26.01
C ARG A 302 -34.65 8.85 25.46
N ARG A 303 -35.48 7.83 25.70
CA ARG A 303 -36.97 7.78 25.67
C ARG A 303 -37.67 9.10 25.30
N ALA A 304 -38.22 9.18 24.10
CA ALA A 304 -39.38 10.03 23.85
C ALA A 304 -40.60 9.40 24.56
N LYS A 305 -41.26 10.17 25.45
CA LYS A 305 -42.55 9.79 26.06
C LYS A 305 -43.62 9.69 24.96
N PRO A 306 -44.55 8.73 25.03
CA PRO A 306 -45.73 8.77 24.18
C PRO A 306 -46.66 9.91 24.65
N ALA A 307 -47.19 10.67 23.68
CA ALA A 307 -48.24 11.65 23.93
C ALA A 307 -49.57 10.93 24.22
N PRO A 308 -50.43 11.47 25.10
CA PRO A 308 -51.71 10.86 25.42
C PRO A 308 -52.71 11.06 24.27
N LEU A 309 -53.53 10.03 24.04
CA LEU A 309 -54.82 10.11 23.34
C LEU A 309 -55.91 10.47 24.35
#